data_AF-A0A0G0DTH1-F1
#
_entry.id   AF-A0A0G0DTH1-F1
#
_cell.length_a   1.000
_cell.length_b   1.000
_cell.length_c   1.000
_cell.angle_alpha   90.00
_cell.angle_beta   90.00
_cell.angle_gamma   90.00
#
_symmetry.space_group_name_H-M   'P 1'
#
loop_
_entity.id
_entity.type
_entity.pdbx_description
1 polymer ?
#
loop_
_entity_poly.entity_id
_entity_poly.type
_entity_poly.pdbx_seq_one_letter_code
_entity_poly.pdbx_strand_id
1 'polypeptide(L)'
;MKTSKFAILVALSFLSFLAGSLKAEAGSAMLKWNSNTEDDLNGYKIYYGTSSHAGTCPVGYDNSIVIADNANAGYWFDNLTPGQNYYFQVTAIDDSGNESGCSVSPGEISKLITYRGDINNTPDHKVNMNDFTLLASDYGKSSFCGTATTNKADINRDCVVNMNDFTILAAEYGESF
;
A
#
# COMPACT_ATOMS: atom_id res chain seq x y z
N MET A 1 -65.32 29.99 7.25
CA MET A 1 -63.98 30.49 7.62
C MET A 1 -63.30 29.44 8.50
N LYS A 2 -62.16 28.90 8.03
CA LYS A 2 -61.45 27.75 8.61
C LYS A 2 -60.61 28.18 9.82
N THR A 3 -60.74 27.50 10.95
CA THR A 3 -59.78 27.55 12.06
C THR A 3 -58.67 26.52 11.82
N SER A 4 -57.47 26.98 11.48
CA SER A 4 -56.29 26.12 11.33
C SER A 4 -55.64 25.89 12.70
N LYS A 5 -55.58 24.64 13.15
CA LYS A 5 -54.83 24.22 14.34
C LYS A 5 -53.34 24.11 13.95
N PHE A 6 -52.50 24.95 14.53
CA PHE A 6 -51.04 24.82 14.43
C PHE A 6 -50.59 23.56 15.17
N ALA A 7 -50.27 22.50 14.42
CA ALA A 7 -49.53 21.36 14.94
C ALA A 7 -48.05 21.73 14.94
N ILE A 8 -47.47 21.88 16.13
CA ILE A 8 -46.02 22.02 16.31
C ILE A 8 -45.43 20.62 16.08
N LEU A 9 -44.91 20.38 14.87
CA LEU A 9 -44.02 19.26 14.61
C LEU A 9 -42.67 19.58 15.25
N VAL A 10 -42.36 18.93 16.37
CA VAL A 10 -41.00 18.86 16.90
C VAL A 10 -40.21 18.00 15.91
N ALA A 11 -39.44 18.65 15.05
CA ALA A 11 -38.44 17.98 14.23
C ALA A 11 -37.36 17.44 15.18
N LEU A 12 -37.35 16.13 15.44
CA LEU A 12 -36.16 15.46 15.94
C LEU A 12 -35.08 15.65 14.87
N SER A 13 -34.18 16.59 15.10
CA SER A 13 -32.91 16.66 14.39
C SER A 13 -32.12 15.41 14.78
N PHE A 14 -32.26 14.35 13.99
CA PHE A 14 -31.30 13.26 13.98
C PHE A 14 -29.96 13.90 13.61
N LEU A 15 -29.06 14.00 14.59
CA LEU A 15 -27.66 14.28 14.34
C LEU A 15 -27.17 13.09 13.51
N SER A 16 -27.25 13.21 12.19
CA SER A 16 -26.60 12.30 11.27
C SER A 16 -25.11 12.49 11.49
N PHE A 17 -24.57 11.69 12.41
CA PHE A 17 -23.16 11.37 12.41
C PHE A 17 -22.93 10.73 11.04
N LEU A 18 -22.49 11.53 10.07
CA LEU A 18 -21.70 10.97 8.99
C LEU A 18 -20.50 10.37 9.70
N ALA A 19 -20.62 9.09 10.07
CA ALA A 19 -19.50 8.21 9.99
C ALA A 19 -19.10 8.24 8.52
N GLY A 20 -18.31 9.26 8.13
CA GLY A 20 -17.32 9.02 7.12
C GLY A 20 -16.61 7.79 7.64
N SER A 21 -16.75 6.68 6.93
CA SER A 21 -15.87 5.54 7.17
C SER A 21 -14.49 6.15 7.33
N LEU A 22 -13.89 5.96 8.51
CA LEU A 22 -12.44 6.11 8.62
C LEU A 22 -11.95 5.16 7.55
N LYS A 23 -11.59 5.73 6.41
CA LYS A 23 -11.22 4.95 5.25
C LYS A 23 -9.95 4.28 5.74
N ALA A 24 -10.03 2.99 6.03
CA ALA A 24 -8.85 2.22 6.35
C ALA A 24 -7.80 2.61 5.32
N GLU A 25 -6.60 3.01 5.78
CA GLU A 25 -5.62 3.48 4.82
C GLU A 25 -5.36 2.32 3.86
N ALA A 26 -5.28 2.68 2.59
CA ALA A 26 -5.08 1.67 1.59
C ALA A 26 -3.66 1.09 1.79
N GLY A 27 -3.58 -0.23 1.77
CA GLY A 27 -2.37 -0.99 2.04
C GLY A 27 -1.24 -0.63 1.07
N SER A 28 -0.04 -1.10 1.41
CA SER A 28 1.14 -0.88 0.58
C SER A 28 1.92 -2.17 0.36
N ALA A 29 2.66 -2.22 -0.75
CA ALA A 29 3.57 -3.30 -1.04
C ALA A 29 4.88 -2.75 -1.59
N MET A 30 5.98 -3.35 -1.16
CA MET A 30 7.27 -3.10 -1.75
C MET A 30 7.61 -4.24 -2.69
N LEU A 31 7.78 -3.91 -3.97
CA LEU A 31 8.36 -4.83 -4.93
C LEU A 31 9.88 -4.67 -4.90
N LYS A 32 10.60 -5.79 -4.98
CA LYS A 32 12.04 -5.83 -5.21
C LYS A 32 12.36 -6.77 -6.36
N TRP A 33 13.40 -6.44 -7.10
CA TRP A 33 13.96 -7.30 -8.14
C TRP A 33 15.49 -7.17 -8.14
N ASN A 34 16.16 -8.08 -8.83
CA ASN A 34 17.59 -7.97 -9.04
C ASN A 34 17.83 -6.94 -10.16
N SER A 35 18.66 -5.94 -9.89
CA SER A 35 19.04 -4.98 -10.92
C SER A 35 19.83 -5.66 -12.04
N ASN A 36 19.60 -5.14 -13.24
CA ASN A 36 20.33 -5.39 -14.47
C ASN A 36 21.67 -4.66 -14.38
N THR A 37 22.65 -5.09 -15.18
CA THR A 37 24.03 -4.53 -15.17
C THR A 37 24.48 -4.08 -16.56
N GLU A 38 23.57 -4.08 -17.52
CA GLU A 38 23.78 -3.63 -18.89
C GLU A 38 24.03 -2.10 -18.90
N ASP A 39 25.02 -1.67 -19.69
CA ASP A 39 25.44 -0.25 -19.75
C ASP A 39 24.37 0.67 -20.36
N ASP A 40 23.46 0.11 -21.15
CA ASP A 40 22.39 0.81 -21.86
C ASP A 40 21.04 0.73 -21.14
N LEU A 41 21.02 0.29 -19.88
CA LEU A 41 19.81 0.25 -19.05
C LEU A 41 19.33 1.67 -18.72
N ASN A 42 18.10 1.99 -19.10
CA ASN A 42 17.47 3.28 -18.83
C ASN A 42 16.44 3.20 -17.68
N GLY A 43 15.90 2.00 -17.43
CA GLY A 43 15.05 1.75 -16.28
C GLY A 43 14.20 0.49 -16.38
N TYR A 44 13.07 0.50 -15.69
CA TYR A 44 12.16 -0.63 -15.59
C TYR A 44 10.73 -0.23 -15.83
N LYS A 45 9.93 -1.18 -16.33
CA LYS A 45 8.49 -1.09 -16.35
C LYS A 45 7.90 -2.20 -15.52
N ILE A 46 7.04 -1.83 -14.59
CA ILE A 46 6.37 -2.74 -13.68
C ILE A 46 4.91 -2.85 -14.10
N TYR A 47 4.48 -4.08 -14.36
CA TYR A 47 3.10 -4.46 -14.63
C TYR A 47 2.46 -4.99 -13.35
N TYR A 48 1.23 -4.59 -13.06
CA TYR A 48 0.53 -5.06 -11.87
C TYR A 48 -0.98 -5.11 -12.02
N GLY A 49 -1.61 -6.01 -11.27
CA GLY A 49 -3.05 -6.21 -11.28
C GLY A 49 -3.50 -7.22 -10.24
N THR A 50 -4.79 -7.55 -10.24
CA THR A 50 -5.39 -8.48 -9.26
C THR A 50 -5.56 -9.90 -9.79
N SER A 51 -5.00 -10.20 -10.95
CA SER A 51 -4.99 -11.52 -11.59
C SER A 51 -3.59 -11.88 -12.07
N SER A 52 -3.25 -13.16 -11.96
CA SER A 52 -1.96 -13.69 -12.42
C SER A 52 -1.90 -13.77 -13.95
N HIS A 53 -0.79 -13.31 -14.49
CA HIS A 53 -0.44 -13.27 -15.91
C HIS A 53 1.07 -13.59 -16.06
N ALA A 54 1.53 -14.57 -15.29
CA ALA A 54 2.94 -14.89 -15.16
C ALA A 54 3.60 -15.13 -16.53
N GLY A 55 4.63 -14.34 -16.85
CA GLY A 55 5.40 -14.47 -18.08
C GLY A 55 4.72 -13.99 -19.36
N THR A 56 3.54 -13.34 -19.30
CA THR A 56 2.82 -12.85 -20.49
C THR A 56 2.86 -11.33 -20.68
N CYS A 57 3.70 -10.60 -19.93
CA CYS A 57 3.81 -9.14 -20.00
C CYS A 57 4.01 -8.63 -21.45
N PRO A 58 3.31 -7.54 -21.84
CA PRO A 58 2.35 -6.75 -21.06
C PRO A 58 0.93 -7.35 -21.00
N VAL A 59 0.67 -8.48 -21.68
CA VAL A 59 -0.69 -9.00 -21.91
C VAL A 59 -1.34 -9.43 -20.60
N GLY A 60 -2.51 -8.86 -20.32
CA GLY A 60 -3.42 -9.27 -19.25
C GLY A 60 -3.36 -8.43 -17.97
N TYR A 61 -2.27 -7.68 -17.74
CA TYR A 61 -2.19 -6.81 -16.56
C TYR A 61 -3.05 -5.56 -16.71
N ASP A 62 -3.69 -5.15 -15.61
CA ASP A 62 -4.58 -3.99 -15.57
C ASP A 62 -3.84 -2.65 -15.61
N ASN A 63 -2.63 -2.62 -15.02
CA ASN A 63 -1.87 -1.39 -14.82
C ASN A 63 -0.38 -1.57 -15.14
N SER A 64 0.31 -0.46 -15.43
CA SER A 64 1.76 -0.42 -15.51
C SER A 64 2.34 0.92 -15.09
N ILE A 65 3.60 0.92 -14.66
CA ILE A 65 4.36 2.13 -14.32
C ILE A 65 5.81 2.00 -14.81
N VAL A 66 6.41 3.10 -15.27
CA VAL A 66 7.82 3.18 -15.66
C VAL A 66 8.61 3.89 -14.56
N ILE A 67 9.76 3.35 -14.22
CA ILE A 67 10.71 3.89 -13.25
C ILE A 67 12.10 3.98 -13.89
N ALA A 68 12.84 5.05 -13.60
CA ALA A 68 14.19 5.23 -14.12
C ALA A 68 15.21 4.35 -13.36
N ASP A 69 16.37 4.10 -13.98
CA ASP A 69 17.47 3.26 -13.49
C ASP A 69 18.01 3.65 -12.08
N ASN A 70 17.69 4.85 -11.57
CA ASN A 70 18.10 5.27 -10.22
C ASN A 70 17.23 4.70 -9.08
N ALA A 71 16.20 3.92 -9.37
CA ALA A 71 15.43 3.22 -8.35
C ALA A 71 16.26 2.03 -7.85
N ASN A 72 16.89 2.17 -6.68
CA ASN A 72 17.61 1.09 -5.98
C ASN A 72 16.72 -0.16 -5.80
N ALA A 73 16.71 -1.04 -6.81
CA ALA A 73 16.19 -2.41 -6.85
C ALA A 73 14.77 -2.63 -6.25
N GLY A 74 13.95 -1.60 -6.12
CA GLY A 74 12.64 -1.71 -5.51
C GLY A 74 11.75 -0.48 -5.67
N TYR A 75 10.43 -0.71 -5.55
CA TYR A 75 9.41 0.32 -5.70
C TYR A 75 8.27 0.07 -4.71
N TRP A 76 7.79 1.14 -4.08
CA TRP A 76 6.64 1.11 -3.18
C TRP A 76 5.36 1.42 -3.95
N PHE A 77 4.43 0.47 -3.89
CA PHE A 77 3.05 0.66 -4.27
C PHE A 77 2.25 1.08 -3.06
N ASP A 78 1.52 2.17 -3.20
CA ASP A 78 0.56 2.66 -2.22
C ASP A 78 -0.84 2.58 -2.79
N ASN A 79 -1.82 2.82 -1.92
CA ASN A 79 -3.23 2.81 -2.30
C ASN A 79 -3.74 1.47 -2.83
N LEU A 80 -3.14 0.36 -2.38
CA LEU A 80 -3.61 -0.98 -2.71
C LEU A 80 -4.70 -1.43 -1.76
N THR A 81 -5.60 -2.30 -2.20
CA THR A 81 -6.73 -2.77 -1.38
C THR A 81 -6.27 -3.86 -0.39
N PRO A 82 -6.40 -3.66 0.93
CA PRO A 82 -6.15 -4.72 1.91
C PRO A 82 -7.06 -5.94 1.67
N GLY A 83 -6.53 -7.15 1.91
CA GLY A 83 -7.21 -8.42 1.67
C GLY A 83 -7.22 -8.89 0.21
N GLN A 84 -6.70 -8.08 -0.72
CA GLN A 84 -6.58 -8.44 -2.11
C GLN A 84 -5.16 -8.92 -2.43
N ASN A 85 -5.05 -10.02 -3.19
CA ASN A 85 -3.80 -10.41 -3.82
C ASN A 85 -3.52 -9.54 -5.04
N TYR A 86 -2.32 -8.98 -5.09
CA TYR A 86 -1.78 -8.31 -6.26
C TYR A 86 -0.63 -9.11 -6.85
N TYR A 87 -0.52 -9.07 -8.16
CA TYR A 87 0.51 -9.71 -8.96
C TYR A 87 1.35 -8.64 -9.63
N PHE A 88 2.67 -8.79 -9.59
CA PHE A 88 3.62 -7.82 -10.10
C PHE A 88 4.64 -8.51 -10.99
N GLN A 89 4.97 -7.88 -12.12
CA GLN A 89 6.08 -8.33 -12.95
C GLN A 89 6.82 -7.17 -13.60
N VAL A 90 8.11 -7.37 -13.89
CA VAL A 90 9.03 -6.32 -14.33
C VAL A 90 9.63 -6.66 -15.69
N THR A 91 9.84 -5.64 -16.53
CA THR A 91 10.70 -5.66 -17.73
C THR A 91 11.73 -4.53 -17.64
N ALA A 92 12.87 -4.70 -18.30
CA ALA A 92 13.89 -3.65 -18.44
C ALA A 92 13.63 -2.83 -19.70
N ILE A 93 13.98 -1.55 -19.66
CA ILE A 93 13.94 -0.61 -20.79
C ILE A 93 15.35 -0.10 -21.03
N ASP A 94 15.81 -0.16 -22.28
CA ASP A 94 17.11 0.40 -22.69
C ASP A 94 17.02 1.90 -23.09
N ASP A 95 18.18 2.53 -23.34
CA ASP A 95 18.29 3.93 -23.77
C ASP A 95 17.62 4.22 -25.13
N SER A 96 17.41 3.18 -25.95
CA SER A 96 16.68 3.27 -27.21
C SER A 96 15.17 3.08 -27.04
N GLY A 97 14.71 2.78 -25.82
CA GLY A 97 13.32 2.50 -25.49
C GLY A 97 12.86 1.08 -25.81
N ASN A 98 13.77 0.15 -26.12
CA ASN A 98 13.41 -1.26 -26.29
C ASN A 98 13.09 -1.89 -24.94
N GLU A 99 12.05 -2.70 -24.91
CA GLU A 99 11.61 -3.40 -23.71
C GLU A 99 12.03 -4.88 -23.76
N SER A 100 12.58 -5.39 -22.65
CA SER A 100 12.97 -6.79 -22.52
C SER A 100 11.76 -7.72 -22.44
N GLY A 101 12.02 -9.04 -22.46
CA GLY A 101 11.04 -10.02 -21.96
C GLY A 101 10.77 -9.86 -20.46
N CYS A 102 9.69 -10.50 -19.96
CA CYS A 102 9.37 -10.52 -18.54
C CYS A 102 10.52 -11.03 -17.68
N SER A 103 10.64 -10.50 -16.46
CA SER A 103 11.59 -10.97 -15.45
C SER A 103 11.44 -12.48 -15.20
N VAL A 104 12.54 -13.19 -14.99
CA VAL A 104 12.52 -14.62 -14.64
C VAL A 104 13.06 -14.89 -13.23
N SER A 105 13.76 -13.92 -12.64
CA SER A 105 14.27 -14.00 -11.27
C SER A 105 14.28 -12.62 -10.58
N PRO A 106 13.24 -12.29 -9.80
CA PRO A 106 12.03 -13.10 -9.64
C PRO A 106 11.18 -13.13 -10.91
N GLY A 107 10.39 -14.20 -11.07
CA GLY A 107 9.26 -14.20 -12.00
C GLY A 107 8.14 -13.28 -11.51
N GLU A 108 6.89 -13.62 -11.80
CA GLU A 108 5.75 -12.90 -11.23
C GLU A 108 5.78 -12.99 -9.70
N ILE A 109 5.62 -11.85 -9.03
CA ILE A 109 5.51 -11.76 -7.58
C ILE A 109 4.03 -11.63 -7.21
N SER A 110 3.55 -12.55 -6.38
CA SER A 110 2.22 -12.46 -5.75
C SER A 110 2.36 -11.92 -4.33
N LYS A 111 1.56 -10.92 -3.97
CA LYS A 111 1.57 -10.29 -2.65
C LYS A 111 0.14 -10.05 -2.17
N LEU A 112 -0.20 -10.63 -1.03
CA LEU A 112 -1.38 -10.26 -0.26
C LEU A 112 -1.12 -8.91 0.42
N ILE A 113 -2.03 -7.97 0.21
CA ILE A 113 -1.95 -6.63 0.78
C ILE A 113 -2.60 -6.63 2.16
N THR A 114 -1.87 -6.15 3.16
CA THR A 114 -2.35 -5.96 4.53
C THR A 114 -2.69 -4.49 4.77
N TYR A 115 -3.43 -4.22 5.85
CA TYR A 115 -3.55 -2.86 6.39
C TYR A 115 -2.16 -2.32 6.76
N ARG A 116 -1.95 -1.01 6.62
CA ARG A 116 -0.64 -0.40 6.88
C ARG A 116 -0.21 -0.54 8.35
N GLY A 117 -1.19 -0.52 9.25
CA GLY A 117 -1.07 -0.70 10.69
C GLY A 117 -0.89 -2.15 11.14
N ASP A 118 -1.08 -3.15 10.26
CA ASP A 118 -0.72 -4.55 10.54
C ASP A 118 0.79 -4.73 10.31
N ILE A 119 1.57 -4.12 11.22
CA ILE A 119 3.02 -4.07 11.13
C ILE A 119 3.67 -5.36 11.63
N ASN A 120 2.98 -6.11 12.49
CA ASN A 120 3.44 -7.42 12.96
C ASN A 120 3.31 -8.49 11.85
N ASN A 121 2.47 -8.28 10.83
CA ASN A 121 2.18 -9.21 9.73
C ASN A 121 1.85 -10.63 10.22
N THR A 122 1.09 -10.75 11.30
CA THR A 122 0.65 -12.06 11.79
C THR A 122 -0.43 -12.66 10.86
N PRO A 123 -0.62 -14.00 10.88
CA PRO A 123 -1.64 -14.64 10.03
C PRO A 123 -3.08 -14.25 10.33
N ASP A 124 -3.32 -13.48 11.40
CA ASP A 124 -4.65 -12.96 11.72
C ASP A 124 -5.05 -11.76 10.85
N HIS A 125 -4.07 -11.12 10.19
CA HIS A 125 -4.24 -9.97 9.33
C HIS A 125 -5.03 -8.83 10.00
N LYS A 126 -4.78 -8.61 11.30
CA LYS A 126 -5.54 -7.64 12.11
C LYS A 126 -4.63 -6.58 12.70
N VAL A 127 -5.06 -5.34 12.61
CA VAL A 127 -4.44 -4.24 13.36
C VAL A 127 -4.92 -4.30 14.80
N ASN A 128 -4.04 -4.66 15.74
CA ASN A 128 -4.41 -4.88 17.13
C ASN A 128 -3.32 -4.43 18.13
N MET A 129 -3.48 -4.80 19.40
CA MET A 129 -2.57 -4.37 20.47
C MET A 129 -1.11 -4.86 20.27
N ASN A 130 -0.91 -5.96 19.55
CA ASN A 130 0.43 -6.44 19.22
C ASN A 130 1.15 -5.48 18.26
N ASP A 131 0.43 -4.86 17.32
CA ASP A 131 0.98 -3.83 16.44
C ASP A 131 1.35 -2.58 17.23
N PHE A 132 0.47 -2.11 18.12
CA PHE A 132 0.79 -1.02 19.04
C PHE A 132 2.04 -1.30 19.88
N THR A 133 2.21 -2.55 20.31
CA THR A 133 3.38 -2.97 21.09
C THR A 133 4.66 -2.87 20.27
N LEU A 134 4.62 -3.27 18.99
CA LEU A 134 5.77 -3.12 18.07
C LEU A 134 6.08 -1.65 17.77
N LEU A 135 5.07 -0.81 17.57
CA LEU A 135 5.29 0.62 17.39
C LEU A 135 5.93 1.23 18.64
N ALA A 136 5.42 0.89 19.82
CA ALA A 136 5.95 1.39 21.08
C ALA A 136 7.39 0.94 21.35
N SER A 137 7.78 -0.29 20.97
CA SER A 137 9.16 -0.77 21.14
C SER A 137 10.17 -0.02 20.27
N ASP A 138 9.67 0.58 19.19
CA ASP A 138 10.46 1.22 18.16
C ASP A 138 10.30 2.74 18.13
N TYR A 139 9.47 3.30 19.00
CA TYR A 139 9.21 4.73 19.09
C TYR A 139 10.51 5.53 19.29
N GLY A 140 10.68 6.57 18.46
CA GLY A 140 11.87 7.42 18.42
C GLY A 140 13.06 6.82 17.66
N LYS A 141 12.99 5.57 17.17
CA LYS A 141 14.03 5.02 16.30
C LYS A 141 13.93 5.66 14.92
N SER A 142 15.07 6.05 14.38
CA SER A 142 15.20 6.45 12.99
C SER A 142 15.68 5.29 12.11
N SER A 143 15.17 5.17 10.90
CA SER A 143 15.62 4.19 9.90
C SER A 143 16.19 4.88 8.65
N PHE A 144 16.94 4.15 7.83
CA PHE A 144 17.42 4.68 6.55
C PHE A 144 16.25 4.78 5.55
N CYS A 145 15.86 6.02 5.25
CA CYS A 145 14.83 6.37 4.27
C CYS A 145 15.03 5.71 2.91
N GLY A 146 13.91 5.38 2.24
CA GLY A 146 13.92 5.03 0.82
C GLY A 146 14.58 3.70 0.48
N THR A 147 14.92 2.91 1.49
CA THR A 147 15.42 1.55 1.31
C THR A 147 14.40 0.56 1.83
N ALA A 148 14.55 -0.67 1.38
CA ALA A 148 13.65 -1.73 1.76
C ALA A 148 13.88 -2.35 3.15
N THR A 149 14.67 -1.67 3.96
CA THR A 149 14.99 -2.01 5.35
C THR A 149 14.41 -0.97 6.31
N THR A 150 13.38 -0.23 5.87
CA THR A 150 12.64 0.68 6.75
C THR A 150 12.11 -0.07 7.97
N ASN A 151 12.13 0.62 9.10
CA ASN A 151 11.53 0.09 10.31
C ASN A 151 10.05 -0.21 10.03
N LYS A 152 9.56 -1.40 10.38
CA LYS A 152 8.15 -1.74 10.16
C LYS A 152 7.19 -0.83 10.93
N ALA A 153 7.65 -0.26 12.03
CA ALA A 153 6.90 0.71 12.82
C ALA A 153 6.94 2.14 12.24
N ASP A 154 7.77 2.41 11.23
CA ASP A 154 7.78 3.64 10.45
C ASP A 154 6.83 3.46 9.26
N ILE A 155 5.55 3.61 9.55
CA ILE A 155 4.41 3.29 8.69
C ILE A 155 4.23 4.35 7.62
N ASN A 156 4.42 5.63 7.98
CA ASN A 156 4.35 6.73 7.01
C ASN A 156 5.64 6.87 6.17
N ARG A 157 6.70 6.15 6.55
CA ARG A 157 8.01 6.11 5.89
C ARG A 157 8.68 7.49 5.89
N ASP A 158 8.47 8.27 6.95
CA ASP A 158 9.15 9.54 7.20
C ASP A 158 10.52 9.37 7.90
N CYS A 159 10.92 8.10 8.09
CA CYS A 159 12.22 7.66 8.61
C CYS A 159 12.36 7.77 10.10
N VAL A 160 11.32 8.14 10.83
CA VAL A 160 11.32 8.25 12.28
C VAL A 160 10.03 7.67 12.82
N VAL A 161 10.11 6.64 13.66
CA VAL A 161 8.92 6.12 14.34
C VAL A 161 8.43 7.16 15.34
N ASN A 162 7.27 7.77 15.07
CA ASN A 162 6.76 8.90 15.84
C ASN A 162 5.22 8.90 15.93
N MET A 163 4.65 10.03 16.35
CA MET A 163 3.20 10.17 16.54
C MET A 163 2.39 10.08 15.23
N ASN A 164 3.01 10.38 14.09
CA ASN A 164 2.39 10.22 12.78
C ASN A 164 2.16 8.74 12.46
N ASP A 165 3.12 7.86 12.77
CA ASP A 165 2.95 6.41 12.63
C ASP A 165 1.86 5.89 13.56
N PHE A 166 1.88 6.36 14.81
CA PHE A 166 0.83 6.02 15.77
C PHE A 166 -0.55 6.39 15.25
N THR A 167 -0.67 7.54 14.58
CA THR A 167 -1.95 8.01 14.04
C THR A 167 -2.46 7.08 12.94
N ILE A 168 -1.58 6.57 12.07
CA ILE A 168 -1.97 5.59 11.03
C ILE A 168 -2.41 4.28 11.70
N LEU A 169 -1.60 3.74 12.61
CA LEU A 169 -1.91 2.49 13.29
C LEU A 169 -3.24 2.59 14.07
N ALA A 170 -3.46 3.70 14.77
CA ALA A 170 -4.68 3.93 15.53
C ALA A 170 -5.91 4.14 14.65
N ALA A 171 -5.76 4.71 13.45
CA ALA A 171 -6.86 4.88 12.51
C ALA A 171 -7.39 3.55 11.97
N GLU A 172 -6.54 2.52 11.94
CA GLU A 172 -6.89 1.18 11.43
C GLU A 172 -7.15 0.15 12.54
N TYR A 173 -7.14 0.54 13.81
CA TYR A 173 -7.29 -0.42 14.90
C TYR A 173 -8.63 -1.19 14.82
N GLY A 174 -8.52 -2.52 14.84
CA GLY A 174 -9.65 -3.43 14.71
C GLY A 174 -9.97 -3.84 13.27
N GLU A 175 -9.35 -3.22 12.26
CA GLU A 175 -9.47 -3.64 10.87
C GLU A 175 -8.87 -5.03 10.65
N SER A 176 -9.52 -5.83 9.79
CA SER A 176 -9.10 -7.19 9.42
C SER A 176 -9.77 -7.67 8.12
N PHE A 177 -9.28 -8.76 7.54
CA PHE A 177 -9.91 -9.46 6.41
C PHE A 177 -9.76 -10.98 6.50
#